data_AF-A0A842KUU3-F1
#
_entry.id   AF-A0A842KUU3-F1
#
_cell.length_a   1.000
_cell.length_b   1.000
_cell.length_c   1.000
_cell.angle_alpha   90.00
_cell.angle_beta   90.00
_cell.angle_gamma   90.00
#
_symmetry.space_group_name_H-M   'P 1'
#
loop_
_entity.id
_entity.type
_entity.pdbx_description
1 polymer ?
#
loop_
_entity_poly.entity_id
_entity_poly.type
_entity_poly.pdbx_seq_one_letter_code
_entity_poly.pdbx_strand_id
1 'polypeptide(L)'
;MVNLRRFVGMISAIILSTPLNIMTLIFSSNTLLGITTVISSYVALSLCGIFYDIILSKIRDSISSYGRFLAYTGIFWISVFPIQQYFIEIVICYVFEQPLTSFTLQYLIFGMIFGLGFGLLFSVVYVRLFTYVMLKGSEKGEKLKSKKRV
;
A
#
# COMPACT_ATOMS: atom_id res chain seq x y z
N MET A 1 3.98 21.01 -11.25
CA MET A 1 4.36 19.80 -10.48
C MET A 1 3.09 19.07 -10.09
N VAL A 2 2.58 18.21 -10.97
CA VAL A 2 1.39 17.40 -10.67
C VAL A 2 1.81 16.23 -9.77
N ASN A 3 1.21 16.17 -8.58
CA ASN A 3 0.77 14.99 -7.85
C ASN A 3 1.72 13.84 -7.48
N LEU A 4 3.07 13.92 -7.59
CA LEU A 4 3.91 12.82 -7.05
C LEU A 4 3.65 12.58 -5.53
N ARG A 5 3.30 13.65 -4.80
CA ARG A 5 2.87 13.58 -3.39
C ARG A 5 1.56 12.79 -3.18
N ARG A 6 0.69 12.68 -4.19
CA ARG A 6 -0.59 11.94 -4.13
C ARG A 6 -0.44 10.45 -4.48
N PHE A 7 0.77 10.02 -4.84
CA PHE A 7 1.07 8.63 -5.20
C PHE A 7 2.03 7.97 -4.20
N VAL A 8 2.39 8.66 -3.10
CA VAL A 8 3.35 8.11 -2.11
C VAL A 8 2.77 6.86 -1.47
N GLY A 9 1.47 6.85 -1.16
CA GLY A 9 0.80 5.69 -0.59
C GLY A 9 0.76 4.52 -1.55
N MET A 10 0.40 4.78 -2.82
CA MET A 10 0.44 3.77 -3.89
C MET A 10 1.84 3.17 -4.06
N ILE A 11 2.86 4.01 -4.21
CA ILE A 11 4.25 3.57 -4.42
C ILE A 11 4.76 2.78 -3.22
N SER A 12 4.46 3.24 -1.99
CA SER A 12 4.85 2.54 -0.76
C SER A 12 4.22 1.15 -0.68
N ALA A 13 2.93 1.04 -1.05
CA ALA A 13 2.20 -0.22 -1.04
C ALA A 13 2.79 -1.21 -2.06
N ILE A 14 3.10 -0.74 -3.27
CA ILE A 14 3.71 -1.58 -4.32
C ILE A 14 5.09 -2.07 -3.90
N ILE A 15 5.97 -1.16 -3.43
CA ILE A 15 7.32 -1.53 -3.01
C ILE A 15 7.29 -2.59 -1.92
N LEU A 16 6.45 -2.40 -0.89
CA LEU A 16 6.37 -3.32 0.24
C LEU A 16 5.72 -4.65 -0.10
N SER A 17 4.82 -4.68 -1.08
CA SER A 17 4.15 -5.92 -1.50
C SER A 17 4.93 -6.69 -2.57
N THR A 18 5.93 -6.08 -3.20
CA THR A 18 6.70 -6.72 -4.26
C THR A 18 7.41 -8.00 -3.80
N PRO A 19 8.11 -8.04 -2.64
CA PRO A 19 8.70 -9.28 -2.16
C PRO A 19 7.66 -10.36 -1.86
N LEU A 20 6.49 -9.98 -1.32
CA LEU A 20 5.41 -10.93 -1.02
C LEU A 20 4.82 -11.53 -2.30
N ASN A 21 4.58 -10.71 -3.32
CA ASN A 21 3.95 -11.14 -4.56
C ASN A 21 4.92 -11.90 -5.48
N ILE A 22 6.20 -11.51 -5.54
CA ILE A 22 7.20 -12.22 -6.35
C ILE A 22 7.42 -13.65 -5.85
N MET A 23 7.39 -13.88 -4.54
CA MET A 23 7.47 -15.25 -4.00
C MET A 23 6.33 -16.12 -4.50
N THR A 24 5.11 -15.58 -4.60
CA THR A 24 3.95 -16.29 -5.19
C THR A 24 4.19 -16.70 -6.64
N LEU A 25 4.89 -15.86 -7.43
CA LEU A 25 5.25 -16.20 -8.81
C LEU A 25 6.30 -17.33 -8.87
N ILE A 26 7.31 -17.27 -7.99
CA ILE A 26 8.44 -18.21 -7.98
C ILE A 26 8.02 -19.61 -7.52
N PHE A 27 7.13 -19.69 -6.52
CA PHE A 27 6.75 -20.96 -5.90
C PHE A 27 5.44 -21.55 -6.44
N SER A 28 4.72 -20.84 -7.32
CA SER A 28 3.50 -21.38 -7.93
C SER A 28 3.84 -22.46 -8.96
N SER A 29 3.21 -23.63 -8.82
CA SER A 29 3.25 -24.71 -9.83
C SER A 29 2.49 -24.37 -11.11
N ASN A 30 1.60 -23.38 -11.05
CA ASN A 30 0.85 -22.87 -12.19
C ASN A 30 1.23 -21.40 -12.45
N THR A 31 1.99 -21.16 -13.52
CA THR A 31 2.49 -19.83 -13.88
C THR A 31 1.35 -18.83 -14.11
N LEU A 32 0.26 -19.25 -14.74
CA LEU A 32 -0.90 -18.38 -15.00
C LEU A 32 -1.57 -17.96 -13.70
N LEU A 33 -1.75 -18.90 -12.76
CA LEU A 33 -2.28 -18.62 -11.42
C LEU A 33 -1.38 -17.66 -10.63
N GLY A 34 -0.06 -17.87 -10.70
CA GLY A 34 0.93 -17.00 -10.09
C GLY A 34 0.86 -15.58 -10.62
N ILE A 35 0.85 -15.41 -11.96
CA ILE A 35 0.74 -14.10 -12.61
C ILE A 35 -0.56 -13.39 -12.23
N THR A 36 -1.71 -14.08 -12.32
CA THR A 36 -3.01 -13.51 -11.98
C THR A 36 -3.04 -13.05 -10.53
N THR A 37 -2.49 -13.84 -9.60
CA THR A 37 -2.41 -13.48 -8.18
C THR A 37 -1.56 -12.22 -7.96
N VAL A 38 -0.41 -12.12 -8.63
CA VAL A 38 0.49 -10.96 -8.56
C VAL A 38 -0.19 -9.69 -9.05
N ILE A 39 -0.82 -9.74 -10.23
CA ILE A 39 -1.47 -8.58 -10.84
C ILE A 39 -2.64 -8.12 -9.97
N SER A 40 -3.53 -9.04 -9.56
CA SER A 40 -4.67 -8.72 -8.69
C SER A 40 -4.20 -8.11 -7.38
N SER A 41 -3.12 -8.62 -6.80
CA SER A 41 -2.55 -8.09 -5.56
C SER A 41 -2.02 -6.67 -5.72
N TYR A 42 -1.28 -6.39 -6.80
CA TYR A 42 -0.78 -5.03 -7.04
C TYR A 42 -1.91 -4.03 -7.31
N VAL A 43 -2.93 -4.40 -8.08
CA VAL A 43 -4.08 -3.53 -8.33
C VAL A 43 -4.79 -3.21 -7.02
N ALA A 44 -5.13 -4.23 -6.23
CA ALA A 44 -5.81 -4.05 -4.96
C ALA A 44 -5.01 -3.17 -3.99
N LEU A 45 -3.71 -3.45 -3.81
CA LEU A 45 -2.86 -2.69 -2.90
C LEU A 45 -2.58 -1.26 -3.37
N SER A 46 -2.51 -1.04 -4.69
CA SER A 46 -2.38 0.30 -5.26
C SER A 46 -3.61 1.16 -4.95
N LEU A 47 -4.82 0.59 -5.13
CA LEU A 47 -6.07 1.25 -4.77
C LEU A 47 -6.10 1.56 -3.27
N CYS A 48 -5.72 0.61 -2.41
CA CYS A 48 -5.62 0.82 -0.97
C CYS A 48 -4.65 1.95 -0.61
N GLY A 49 -3.49 2.02 -1.28
CA GLY A 49 -2.52 3.10 -1.10
C GLY A 49 -3.05 4.47 -1.51
N ILE A 50 -3.86 4.56 -2.58
CA ILE A 50 -4.54 5.80 -2.99
C ILE A 50 -5.60 6.20 -1.96
N PHE A 51 -6.44 5.26 -1.52
CA PHE A 51 -7.43 5.53 -0.48
C PHE A 51 -6.79 6.00 0.82
N TYR A 52 -5.66 5.40 1.20
CA TYR A 52 -4.87 5.82 2.34
C TYR A 52 -4.38 7.27 2.19
N ASP A 53 -3.83 7.64 1.04
CA ASP A 53 -3.40 9.02 0.76
C ASP A 53 -4.56 10.02 0.86
N ILE A 54 -5.75 9.65 0.36
CA ILE A 54 -6.95 10.48 0.44
C ILE A 54 -7.37 10.68 1.90
N ILE A 55 -7.47 9.60 2.68
CA ILE A 55 -7.87 9.67 4.10
C ILE A 55 -6.84 10.49 4.88
N LEU A 56 -5.56 10.15 4.74
CA LEU A 56 -4.49 10.82 5.45
C LEU A 56 -4.43 12.31 5.10
N SER A 57 -4.71 12.70 3.85
CA SER A 57 -4.75 14.12 3.46
C SER A 57 -5.81 14.92 4.21
N LYS A 58 -6.90 14.29 4.66
CA LYS A 58 -7.98 14.94 5.42
C LYS A 58 -7.71 15.01 6.91
N ILE A 59 -6.96 14.05 7.46
CA ILE A 59 -6.71 13.95 8.91
C ILE A 59 -5.29 14.34 9.31
N ARG A 60 -4.38 14.60 8.36
CA ARG A 60 -2.96 14.85 8.65
C ARG A 60 -2.76 15.95 9.69
N ASP A 61 -3.52 17.03 9.61
CA ASP A 61 -3.34 18.20 10.48
C ASP A 61 -3.75 17.90 11.94
N SER A 62 -4.54 16.84 12.18
CA SER A 62 -4.88 16.38 13.53
C SER A 62 -3.87 15.37 14.11
N ILE A 63 -2.97 14.83 13.28
CA ILE A 63 -1.97 13.86 13.69
C ILE A 63 -0.74 14.60 14.23
N SER A 64 -0.79 14.95 15.52
CA SER A 64 0.28 15.69 16.19
C SER A 64 1.48 14.84 16.62
N SER A 65 1.38 13.51 16.58
CA SER A 65 2.47 12.62 17.01
C SER A 65 2.68 11.42 16.07
N TYR A 66 3.93 10.97 15.96
CA TYR A 66 4.30 9.80 15.17
C TYR A 66 3.63 8.51 15.68
N GLY A 67 3.45 8.35 17.00
CA GLY A 67 2.74 7.21 17.57
C GLY A 67 1.26 7.14 17.14
N ARG A 68 0.57 8.29 17.07
CA ARG A 68 -0.80 8.37 16.56
C ARG A 68 -0.86 8.02 15.08
N PHE A 69 0.08 8.55 14.28
CA PHE A 69 0.20 8.19 12.87
C PHE A 69 0.31 6.68 12.67
N LEU A 70 1.23 6.05 13.41
CA LEU A 70 1.49 4.61 13.34
C LEU A 70 0.26 3.77 13.72
N ALA A 71 -0.47 4.20 14.76
CA ALA A 71 -1.73 3.57 15.16
C ALA A 71 -2.81 3.71 14.07
N TYR A 72 -2.98 4.88 13.47
CA TYR A 72 -3.95 5.09 12.39
C TYR A 72 -3.62 4.23 11.16
N THR A 73 -2.36 4.19 10.76
CA THR A 73 -1.94 3.33 9.65
C THR A 73 -2.17 1.86 9.97
N GLY A 74 -1.82 1.42 11.19
CA GLY A 74 -2.05 0.04 11.64
C GLY A 74 -3.53 -0.34 11.60
N ILE A 75 -4.42 0.50 12.15
CA ILE A 75 -5.87 0.25 12.15
C ILE A 75 -6.42 0.22 10.73
N PHE A 76 -5.98 1.13 9.87
CA PHE A 76 -6.38 1.15 8.46
C PHE A 76 -6.04 -0.16 7.78
N TRP A 77 -4.80 -0.63 7.88
CA TRP A 77 -4.37 -1.85 7.22
C TRP A 77 -4.94 -3.12 7.87
N ILE A 78 -5.15 -3.16 9.20
CA ILE A 78 -5.91 -4.25 9.85
C ILE A 78 -7.28 -4.44 9.19
N SER A 79 -7.97 -3.34 8.89
CA SER A 79 -9.33 -3.38 8.36
C SER A 79 -9.36 -3.69 6.87
N VAL A 80 -8.38 -3.19 6.12
CA VAL A 80 -8.35 -3.23 4.66
C VAL A 80 -7.72 -4.52 4.12
N PHE A 81 -6.76 -5.10 4.83
CA PHE A 81 -6.02 -6.27 4.35
C PHE A 81 -6.89 -7.53 4.16
N PRO A 82 -7.79 -7.92 5.09
CA PRO A 82 -8.69 -9.05 4.87
C PRO A 82 -9.60 -8.84 3.66
N ILE A 83 -10.10 -7.61 3.47
CA ILE A 83 -10.96 -7.25 2.35
C ILE A 83 -10.20 -7.35 1.03
N GLN A 84 -8.95 -6.87 0.99
CA GLN A 84 -8.08 -7.01 -0.17
C GLN A 84 -7.82 -8.48 -0.51
N GLN A 85 -7.53 -9.32 0.47
CA GLN A 85 -7.37 -10.76 0.27
C GLN A 85 -8.63 -11.42 -0.30
N TYR A 86 -9.81 -11.05 0.20
CA TYR A 86 -11.09 -11.52 -0.32
C TYR A 86 -11.31 -11.14 -1.79
N PHE A 87 -11.02 -9.90 -2.16
CA PHE A 87 -11.15 -9.46 -3.56
C PHE A 87 -10.21 -10.21 -4.50
N ILE A 88 -8.97 -10.48 -4.08
CA ILE A 88 -8.01 -11.25 -4.88
C ILE A 88 -8.54 -12.66 -5.11
N GLU A 89 -9.08 -13.28 -4.07
CA GLU A 89 -9.65 -14.62 -4.16
C GLU A 89 -10.86 -14.66 -5.11
N ILE A 90 -11.77 -13.68 -5.06
CA ILE A 90 -12.88 -13.58 -6.03
C ILE A 90 -12.35 -13.51 -7.47
N VAL A 91 -11.34 -12.68 -7.73
CA VAL A 91 -10.78 -12.55 -9.09
C VAL A 91 -10.18 -13.87 -9.55
N ILE A 92 -9.49 -14.59 -8.67
CA ILE A 92 -8.91 -15.89 -9.00
C ILE A 92 -10.00 -16.94 -9.24
N CYS A 93 -11.02 -17.00 -8.39
CA CYS A 93 -12.20 -17.85 -8.60
C CYS A 93 -12.86 -17.57 -9.94
N TYR A 94 -12.98 -16.29 -10.34
CA TYR A 94 -13.60 -15.93 -11.61
C TYR A 94 -12.75 -16.36 -12.82
N VAL A 95 -11.42 -16.29 -12.72
CA VAL A 95 -10.51 -16.65 -13.83
C VAL A 95 -10.30 -18.17 -13.95
N PHE A 96 -10.27 -18.90 -12.84
CA PHE A 96 -9.94 -20.32 -12.80
C PHE A 96 -11.10 -21.24 -12.40
N GLU A 97 -12.27 -20.67 -12.12
CA GLU A 97 -13.48 -21.38 -11.66
C GLU A 97 -13.25 -22.23 -10.39
N GLN A 98 -12.20 -21.92 -9.61
CA GLN A 98 -11.80 -22.68 -8.43
C GLN A 98 -11.47 -21.76 -7.25
N PRO A 99 -12.01 -22.04 -6.04
CA PRO A 99 -11.58 -21.35 -4.83
C PRO A 99 -10.19 -21.80 -4.40
N LEU A 100 -9.32 -20.84 -4.11
CA LEU A 100 -7.99 -21.13 -3.54
C LEU A 100 -8.10 -21.57 -2.08
N THR A 101 -8.97 -20.94 -1.31
CA THR A 101 -9.20 -21.22 0.10
C THR A 101 -10.67 -21.05 0.47
N SER A 102 -11.07 -21.60 1.62
CA SER A 102 -12.34 -21.24 2.24
C SER A 102 -12.14 -20.01 3.12
N PHE A 103 -12.91 -18.95 2.91
CA PHE A 103 -12.86 -17.73 3.73
C PHE A 103 -13.42 -18.00 5.14
N THR A 104 -12.55 -18.48 6.02
CA THR A 104 -12.89 -18.85 7.41
C THR A 104 -12.56 -17.74 8.39
N LEU A 105 -13.08 -17.84 9.62
CA LEU A 105 -12.70 -16.93 10.71
C LEU A 105 -11.18 -16.90 10.94
N GLN A 106 -10.50 -18.04 10.82
CA GLN A 106 -9.04 -18.12 10.94
C GLN A 106 -8.35 -17.32 9.84
N TYR A 107 -8.81 -17.45 8.59
CA TYR A 107 -8.27 -16.67 7.46
C TYR A 107 -8.41 -15.15 7.70
N LEU A 108 -9.56 -14.72 8.23
CA LEU A 108 -9.82 -13.33 8.59
C LEU A 108 -8.89 -12.84 9.72
N ILE A 109 -8.67 -13.66 10.76
CA ILE A 109 -7.73 -13.34 11.86
C ILE A 109 -6.29 -13.22 11.34
N PHE A 110 -5.85 -14.17 10.52
CA PHE A 110 -4.53 -14.11 9.89
C PHE A 110 -4.40 -12.85 9.02
N GLY A 111 -5.40 -12.55 8.20
CA GLY A 111 -5.44 -11.34 7.39
C GLY A 111 -5.31 -10.05 8.23
N MET A 112 -5.98 -9.97 9.39
CA MET A 112 -5.86 -8.82 10.29
C MET A 112 -4.46 -8.69 10.91
N ILE A 113 -3.84 -9.80 11.34
CA ILE A 113 -2.50 -9.79 11.92
C ILE A 113 -1.46 -9.37 10.87
N PHE A 114 -1.53 -9.94 9.67
CA PHE A 114 -0.68 -9.53 8.56
C PHE A 114 -0.93 -8.07 8.15
N GLY A 115 -2.19 -7.63 8.15
CA GLY A 115 -2.57 -6.24 7.92
C GLY A 115 -1.93 -5.29 8.92
N LEU A 116 -1.90 -5.63 10.21
CA LEU A 116 -1.19 -4.84 11.22
C LEU A 116 0.31 -4.75 10.91
N GLY A 117 0.98 -5.89 10.70
CA GLY A 117 2.41 -5.92 10.41
C GLY A 117 2.76 -5.13 9.15
N PHE A 118 1.98 -5.30 8.08
CA PHE A 118 2.11 -4.54 6.85
C PHE A 118 1.91 -3.04 7.10
N GLY A 119 0.89 -2.67 7.87
CA GLY A 119 0.61 -1.27 8.20
C GLY A 119 1.75 -0.58 8.94
N LEU A 120 2.38 -1.27 9.89
CA LEU A 120 3.55 -0.75 10.62
C LEU A 120 4.74 -0.49 9.69
N LEU A 121 5.06 -1.47 8.82
CA LEU A 121 6.12 -1.32 7.81
C LEU A 121 5.79 -0.21 6.81
N PHE A 122 4.52 -0.14 6.40
CA PHE A 122 3.99 0.89 5.53
C PHE A 122 4.17 2.28 6.13
N SER A 123 3.87 2.50 7.42
CA SER A 123 4.09 3.80 8.08
C SER A 123 5.53 4.28 7.96
N VAL A 124 6.51 3.38 8.16
CA VAL A 124 7.94 3.70 8.10
C VAL A 124 8.33 4.10 6.68
N VAL A 125 8.03 3.26 5.70
CA VAL A 125 8.37 3.51 4.29
C VAL A 125 7.67 4.76 3.77
N TYR A 126 6.39 4.92 4.10
CA TYR A 126 5.57 6.06 3.71
C TYR A 126 6.19 7.36 4.19
N VAL A 127 6.53 7.48 5.48
CA VAL A 127 7.13 8.71 6.03
C VAL A 127 8.47 9.01 5.38
N ARG A 128 9.32 8.00 5.15
CA ARG A 128 10.62 8.19 4.51
C ARG A 128 10.49 8.68 3.07
N LEU A 129 9.63 8.04 2.27
CA LEU A 129 9.35 8.46 0.89
C LEU A 129 8.70 9.84 0.84
N PHE A 130 7.75 10.10 1.73
CA PHE A 130 7.08 11.39 1.82
C PHE A 130 8.07 12.52 2.12
N THR A 131 8.94 12.35 3.12
CA THR A 131 9.97 13.32 3.47
C THR A 131 10.96 13.53 2.33
N TYR A 132 11.40 12.45 1.66
CA TYR A 132 12.29 12.56 0.50
C TYR A 132 11.66 13.37 -0.65
N VAL A 133 10.39 13.07 -0.98
CA VAL A 133 9.64 13.79 -2.03
C VAL A 133 9.42 15.26 -1.64
N MET A 134 9.20 15.54 -0.35
CA MET A 134 9.06 16.89 0.18
C MET A 134 10.36 17.71 0.10
N LEU A 135 11.47 17.16 0.59
CA LEU A 135 12.78 17.83 0.62
C LEU A 135 13.32 18.10 -0.78
N LYS A 136 13.20 17.12 -1.69
CA LYS A 136 13.61 17.29 -3.10
C LYS A 136 12.76 18.31 -3.86
N GLY A 137 11.51 18.52 -3.43
CA GLY A 137 10.65 19.60 -3.91
C GLY A 137 11.09 20.97 -3.42
N SER A 138 11.60 21.06 -2.19
CA SER A 138 12.10 22.30 -1.57
C SER A 138 13.36 22.82 -2.26
N GLU A 139 14.35 21.95 -2.50
CA GLU A 139 15.60 22.33 -3.19
C GLU A 139 15.37 22.87 -4.61
N LYS A 140 14.40 22.30 -5.34
CA LYS A 140 14.00 22.83 -6.67
C LYS A 140 13.30 24.17 -6.57
N GLY A 141 12.50 24.41 -5.52
CA GLY A 141 11.82 25.68 -5.28
C GLY A 141 12.78 26.83 -4.94
N GLU A 142 13.83 26.55 -4.16
CA GLU A 142 14.86 27.53 -3.81
C GLU A 142 15.75 27.89 -5.01
N LYS A 143 16.18 26.91 -5.81
CA LYS A 143 16.94 27.15 -7.04
C LYS A 143 16.17 27.95 -8.10
N LEU A 144 14.84 27.80 -8.17
CA LEU A 144 13.99 28.59 -9.07
C LEU A 144 13.73 30.01 -8.56
N LYS A 145 13.69 30.22 -7.23
CA LYS A 145 13.60 31.57 -6.64
C LYS A 145 14.90 32.37 -6.78
N SER A 146 16.06 31.72 -6.69
CA SER A 146 17.35 32.42 -6.88
C SER A 146 17.55 32.83 -8.33
N LYS A 147 17.11 32.00 -9.31
CA LYS A 147 17.24 32.30 -10.74
C LYS A 147 16.28 33.37 -11.27
N LYS A 148 15.23 33.71 -10.51
CA LYS A 148 14.25 34.77 -10.82
C LYS A 148 14.60 36.12 -10.17
N ARG A 149 15.62 36.15 -9.32
CA ARG A 149 16.14 37.35 -8.64
C ARG A 149 17.42 37.91 -9.31
N VAL A 150 17.80 37.38 -10.47
CA VAL A 150 18.90 37.90 -11.31
C VAL A 150 18.30 38.46 -12.58
#